data_AF-A0A7R7ZIJ7-F1
#
_entry.id   AF-A0A7R7ZIJ7-F1
#
_cell.length_a   1.000
_cell.length_b   1.000
_cell.length_c   1.000
_cell.angle_alpha   90.00
_cell.angle_beta   90.00
_cell.angle_gamma   90.00
#
_symmetry.space_group_name_H-M   'P 1'
#
loop_
_entity.id
_entity.type
_entity.pdbx_description
1 polymer ?
#
loop_
_entity_poly.entity_id
_entity_poly.type
_entity_poly.pdbx_seq_one_letter_code
_entity_poly.pdbx_strand_id
1 'polypeptide(L)'
;MDAMGVETVGHDFFAEKQPVHGARAYYFKHVLHHWSDEKATIVLNNLKPAMKHRYSKLLVEEFILPDRNAQVLPCMTDVAVMAFCSGI
;
A
#
# COMPACT_ATOMS: atom_id res chain seq x y z
N MET A 1 -20.25 3.84 -16.33
CA MET A 1 -20.27 4.75 -15.17
C MET A 1 -21.47 4.34 -14.33
N ASP A 2 -21.38 4.45 -13.00
CA ASP A 2 -22.38 4.04 -11.97
C ASP A 2 -22.05 2.68 -11.32
N ALA A 3 -21.90 2.56 -9.99
CA ALA A 3 -22.96 2.82 -9.01
C ALA A 3 -22.56 3.34 -7.60
N MET A 4 -21.31 3.78 -7.33
CA MET A 4 -20.88 4.12 -5.94
C MET A 4 -20.02 5.39 -5.81
N GLY A 5 -19.94 6.25 -6.83
CA GLY A 5 -19.02 7.40 -6.80
C GLY A 5 -17.53 7.02 -6.78
N VAL A 6 -17.22 5.80 -7.27
CA VAL A 6 -15.87 5.26 -7.38
C VAL A 6 -15.57 5.01 -8.86
N GLU A 7 -14.40 5.49 -9.30
CA GLU A 7 -13.86 5.25 -10.63
C GLU A 7 -12.65 4.33 -10.52
N THR A 8 -12.60 3.29 -11.37
CA THR A 8 -11.48 2.34 -11.40
C THR A 8 -10.46 2.77 -12.45
N VAL A 9 -9.18 2.79 -12.07
CA VAL A 9 -8.06 3.11 -12.95
C VAL A 9 -7.11 1.92 -12.99
N GLY A 10 -6.84 1.38 -14.17
CA GLY A 10 -5.77 0.39 -14.35
C GLY A 10 -4.42 1.05 -14.12
N HIS A 11 -3.61 0.48 -13.24
CA HIS A 11 -2.32 1.05 -12.87
C HIS A 11 -1.36 -0.03 -12.38
N ASP A 12 -0.18 -0.11 -13.01
CA ASP A 12 0.94 -0.91 -12.50
C ASP A 12 1.84 0.00 -11.64
N PHE A 13 1.65 -0.07 -10.33
CA PHE A 13 2.40 0.76 -9.38
C PHE A 13 3.90 0.40 -9.26
N PHE A 14 4.36 -0.70 -9.87
CA PHE A 14 5.79 -1.01 -9.97
C PHE A 14 6.44 -0.38 -11.19
N ALA A 15 5.73 -0.39 -12.32
CA ALA A 15 6.29 0.07 -13.60
C ALA A 15 5.96 1.54 -13.93
N GLU A 16 4.87 2.07 -13.36
CA GLU A 16 4.30 3.36 -13.76
C GLU A 16 4.27 4.36 -12.61
N LYS A 17 4.32 5.66 -12.93
CA LYS A 17 4.02 6.71 -11.96
C LYS A 17 2.53 6.81 -11.72
N GLN A 18 2.15 7.18 -10.49
CA GLN A 18 0.75 7.32 -10.10
C GLN A 18 0.01 8.33 -10.99
N PRO A 19 -1.04 7.91 -11.74
CA PRO A 19 -1.71 8.77 -12.74
C PRO A 19 -2.59 9.87 -12.13
N VAL A 20 -3.06 9.71 -10.88
CA VAL A 20 -3.90 10.71 -10.22
C VAL A 20 -3.03 11.67 -9.40
N HIS A 21 -2.86 12.90 -9.90
CA HIS A 21 -2.05 13.93 -9.27
C HIS A 21 -2.83 14.80 -8.28
N GLY A 22 -2.20 15.17 -7.18
CA GLY A 22 -2.71 16.13 -6.22
C GLY A 22 -3.92 15.65 -5.41
N ALA A 23 -4.14 14.33 -5.31
CA ALA A 23 -5.21 13.79 -4.50
C ALA A 23 -5.04 14.19 -3.02
N ARG A 24 -6.16 14.36 -2.29
CA ARG A 24 -6.12 14.68 -0.86
C ARG A 24 -5.50 13.54 -0.06
N ALA A 25 -5.83 12.30 -0.41
CA ALA A 25 -5.31 11.10 0.20
C ALA A 25 -4.97 10.06 -0.87
N TYR A 26 -3.84 9.39 -0.69
CA TYR A 26 -3.48 8.13 -1.33
C TYR A 26 -3.56 7.07 -0.23
N TYR A 27 -4.37 6.05 -0.42
CA TYR A 27 -4.69 5.09 0.64
C TYR A 27 -4.30 3.68 0.23
N PHE A 28 -3.40 3.06 1.00
CA PHE A 28 -2.95 1.69 0.84
C PHE A 28 -3.47 0.87 2.03
N LYS A 29 -4.29 -0.13 1.75
CA LYS A 29 -4.80 -1.07 2.73
C LYS A 29 -4.25 -2.46 2.42
N HIS A 30 -3.41 -3.01 3.31
CA HIS A 30 -2.84 -4.35 3.14
C HIS A 30 -2.17 -4.51 1.78
N VAL A 31 -1.29 -3.57 1.45
CA VAL A 31 -0.58 -3.53 0.16
C VAL A 31 0.92 -3.70 0.39
N LEU A 32 1.49 -2.93 1.31
CA LEU A 32 2.94 -2.85 1.43
C LEU A 32 3.52 -4.13 2.04
N HIS A 33 2.78 -4.79 2.93
CA HIS A 33 3.21 -6.03 3.58
C HIS A 33 3.34 -7.24 2.64
N HIS A 34 2.92 -7.14 1.38
CA HIS A 34 3.05 -8.23 0.40
C HIS A 34 4.42 -8.25 -0.27
N TRP A 35 5.25 -7.23 -0.05
CA TRP A 35 6.44 -6.96 -0.83
C TRP A 35 7.63 -6.61 0.05
N SER A 36 8.83 -6.91 -0.44
CA SER A 36 10.08 -6.50 0.20
C SER A 36 10.23 -4.99 0.30
N ASP A 37 11.12 -4.52 1.18
CA ASP A 37 11.48 -3.11 1.33
C ASP A 37 11.89 -2.45 -0.01
N GLU A 38 12.64 -3.15 -0.87
CA GLU A 38 13.05 -2.63 -2.18
C GLU A 38 11.83 -2.42 -3.09
N LYS A 39 10.90 -3.37 -3.09
CA LYS A 39 9.68 -3.30 -3.89
C LYS A 39 8.74 -2.22 -3.35
N ALA A 40 8.52 -2.16 -2.04
CA ALA A 40 7.75 -1.10 -1.40
C ALA A 40 8.35 0.29 -1.69
N THR A 41 9.68 0.41 -1.68
CA THR A 41 10.38 1.64 -2.03
C THR A 41 10.11 2.08 -3.48
N ILE A 42 10.06 1.14 -4.43
CA ILE A 42 9.67 1.44 -5.83
C ILE A 42 8.25 2.02 -5.87
N VAL A 43 7.29 1.38 -5.20
CA VAL A 43 5.89 1.85 -5.15
C VAL A 43 5.80 3.27 -4.59
N LEU A 44 6.47 3.53 -3.47
CA LEU A 44 6.47 4.85 -2.82
C LEU A 44 7.15 5.92 -3.69
N ASN A 45 8.22 5.57 -4.41
CA ASN A 45 8.90 6.47 -5.35
C ASN A 45 8.04 6.79 -6.59
N ASN A 46 7.24 5.83 -7.06
CA ASN A 46 6.31 6.04 -8.16
C ASN A 46 5.09 6.88 -7.75
N LEU A 47 4.68 6.81 -6.48
CA LEU A 47 3.63 7.64 -5.90
C LEU A 47 4.09 9.09 -5.64
N LYS A 48 5.29 9.27 -5.08
CA LYS A 48 5.79 10.57 -4.58
C LYS A 48 5.60 11.75 -5.55
N PRO A 49 5.85 11.66 -6.87
CA PRO A 49 5.66 12.75 -7.82
C PRO A 49 4.21 13.19 -8.01
N ALA A 50 3.24 12.33 -7.69
CA ALA A 50 1.83 12.65 -7.78
C ALA A 50 1.34 13.46 -6.56
N MET A 51 2.05 13.38 -5.43
CA MET A 51 1.64 14.02 -4.19
C MET A 51 1.91 15.54 -4.19
N LYS A 52 0.91 16.32 -3.74
CA LYS A 52 1.04 17.76 -3.53
C LYS A 52 1.54 18.07 -2.12
N HIS A 53 2.70 18.71 -2.01
CA HIS A 53 3.29 19.12 -0.73
C HIS A 53 2.28 19.89 0.15
N ARG A 54 2.26 19.59 1.46
CA ARG A 54 1.33 20.12 2.47
C ARG A 54 -0.16 19.80 2.29
N TYR A 55 -0.60 19.25 1.17
CA TYR A 55 -2.01 18.90 0.91
C TYR A 55 -2.23 17.39 0.92
N SER A 56 -1.51 16.65 0.08
CA SER A 56 -1.66 15.21 -0.06
C SER A 56 -1.13 14.48 1.17
N LYS A 57 -1.85 13.42 1.58
CA LYS A 57 -1.43 12.48 2.62
C LYS A 57 -1.35 11.08 2.05
N LEU A 58 -0.37 10.31 2.49
CA LEU A 58 -0.34 8.86 2.30
C LEU A 58 -0.90 8.24 3.58
N LEU A 59 -1.96 7.47 3.45
CA LEU A 59 -2.60 6.71 4.53
C LEU A 59 -2.26 5.24 4.32
N VAL A 60 -1.60 4.63 5.30
CA VAL A 60 -1.20 3.23 5.26
C VAL A 60 -1.94 2.51 6.37
N GLU A 61 -2.79 1.56 6.00
CA GLU A 61 -3.49 0.66 6.91
C GLU A 61 -2.83 -0.71 6.86
N GLU A 62 -2.05 -1.00 7.90
CA GLU A 62 -1.30 -2.23 8.08
C GLU A 62 -1.34 -2.68 9.54
N PHE A 63 -1.05 -3.96 9.77
CA PHE A 63 -0.82 -4.45 11.13
C PHE A 63 0.55 -3.99 11.61
N ILE A 64 0.60 -3.31 12.76
CA ILE A 64 1.85 -3.01 13.46
C ILE A 64 2.03 -4.07 14.54
N LEU A 65 2.93 -5.02 14.30
CA LEU A 65 3.18 -6.11 15.23
C LEU A 65 4.15 -5.66 16.34
N PRO A 66 3.88 -6.03 17.61
CA PRO A 66 4.87 -5.89 18.67
C PRO A 66 5.96 -6.96 18.52
N ASP A 67 7.16 -6.68 19.03
CA ASP A 67 8.30 -7.62 19.02
C ASP A 67 7.98 -8.97 19.71
N ARG A 68 7.01 -8.99 20.64
CA ARG A 68 6.60 -10.17 21.41
C ARG A 68 5.10 -10.16 21.68
N ASN A 69 4.52 -11.35 21.84
CA ASN A 69 3.12 -11.55 22.21
C ASN A 69 2.13 -10.85 21.27
N ALA A 70 2.41 -10.87 19.96
CA ALA A 70 1.51 -10.35 18.95
C ALA A 70 0.17 -11.12 18.95
N GLN A 71 -0.91 -10.42 18.58
CA GLN A 71 -2.24 -11.01 18.53
C GLN A 71 -2.35 -12.04 17.39
N VAL A 72 -3.20 -13.03 17.59
CA VAL A 72 -3.34 -14.18 16.67
C VAL A 72 -3.66 -13.77 15.23
N LEU A 73 -4.53 -12.78 15.02
CA LEU A 73 -4.98 -12.38 13.68
C LEU A 73 -3.85 -11.76 12.84
N PRO A 74 -3.11 -10.74 13.34
CA PRO A 74 -1.89 -10.27 12.69
C PRO A 74 -0.88 -11.39 12.39
N CYS A 75 -0.64 -12.29 13.35
CA CYS A 75 0.27 -13.42 13.15
C CYS A 75 -0.20 -14.39 12.06
N MET A 76 -1.50 -14.69 11.99
CA MET A 76 -2.05 -15.54 10.93
C MET A 76 -1.87 -14.89 9.56
N THR A 77 -2.01 -13.57 9.48
CA THR A 77 -1.79 -12.81 8.24
C THR A 77 -0.32 -12.86 7.85
N ASP A 78 0.59 -12.66 8.81
CA ASP A 78 2.04 -12.76 8.61
C ASP A 78 2.47 -14.13 8.08
N VAL A 79 1.94 -15.23 8.66
CA VAL A 79 2.16 -16.59 8.15
C VAL A 79 1.60 -16.78 6.74
N ALA A 80 0.45 -16.17 6.42
CA ALA A 80 -0.11 -16.24 5.08
C ALA A 80 0.77 -15.48 4.06
N VAL A 81 1.28 -14.30 4.42
CA VAL A 81 2.25 -13.56 3.60
C VAL A 81 3.53 -14.37 3.40
N MET A 82 4.03 -15.06 4.43
CA MET A 82 5.16 -16.00 4.28
C MET A 82 4.90 -17.11 3.26
N ALA A 83 3.67 -17.66 3.23
CA ALA A 83 3.34 -18.77 2.36
C ALA A 83 3.02 -18.35 0.91
N PHE A 84 2.36 -17.21 0.72
CA PHE A 84 1.80 -16.81 -0.58
C PHE A 84 2.51 -15.63 -1.24
N CYS A 85 3.19 -14.81 -0.45
CA CYS A 85 4.03 -13.74 -0.95
C CYS A 85 5.51 -14.15 -0.81
N SER A 86 6.43 -13.28 -1.19
CA SER A 86 7.87 -13.56 -1.13
C SER A 86 8.42 -13.77 0.30
N GLY A 87 7.57 -13.72 1.33
CA GLY A 87 7.89 -14.05 2.73
C GLY A 87 9.03 -13.24 3.35
N ILE A 88 9.26 -12.04 2.82
CA ILE A 88 10.27 -11.07 3.23
C ILE A 88 9.60 -9.77 3.61
#